data_AF-A0A8J5TZE2-F1
#
_entry.id   AF-A0A8J5TZE2-F1
#
_cell.length_a   1.000
_cell.length_b   1.000
_cell.length_c   1.000
_cell.angle_alpha   90.00
_cell.angle_beta   90.00
_cell.angle_gamma   90.00
#
_symmetry.space_group_name_H-M   'P 1'
#
loop_
_entity.id
_entity.type
_entity.pdbx_description
1 polymer ?
#
loop_
_entity_poly.entity_id
_entity_poly.type
_entity_poly.pdbx_seq_one_letter_code
_entity_poly.pdbx_strand_id
1 'polypeptide(L)'
;MRLFSKFYLPALAVVGSFVASGLAEDQCRCANAGCTPVYENGTSIYGDPKAGKQGCLNGALPTNLGNSSLSIWTHNLTSIELRDDFNLTCPNAADTHSPRMAATIGAGVQDGEMYEALAAQNALAVGGTSSDVGVIGWATGGGHGFATGKYGQGPDNILQAEIVTPAGKVLIANQCQNQDLYWAICGGGGGTFGVITKLTVKAYPAPELVIGGFGIKAKNQTSEAEFYKVIADAHPLFPEIQDAGVHGYYTVTGPPEAEALTFSGSFIGFGISNKTYDNALASSIEMLEAPNGTVTWSLNKLPVSTWQELLKILPDIGTTVMEKTEEFEAVYKKIGPTKEAPLNGLPNLSISGTLTISPKPVNNSLHPSWRSATVHLIIGQSWTDPTNETQVRDIVHDMTNRKLKSLRELDLAQGAYLNEGNSIEPDWQWSFWELNYARLREIKERYDPEGLLWYPQCVGSEDWVQRQDGRLYRTFTPW
;
A
#
# COMPACT_ATOMS: atom_id res chain seq x y z
N MET A 1 21.70 -25.16 39.79
CA MET A 1 20.86 -25.90 38.82
C MET A 1 20.51 -24.93 37.69
N ARG A 2 20.35 -25.39 36.43
CA ARG A 2 20.18 -24.49 35.26
C ARG A 2 18.85 -23.71 35.37
N LEU A 3 18.72 -22.41 35.10
CA LEU A 3 19.27 -21.55 34.03
C LEU A 3 18.62 -21.84 32.66
N PHE A 4 17.47 -21.20 32.41
CA PHE A 4 16.73 -21.17 31.13
C PHE A 4 16.08 -19.80 30.89
N SER A 5 16.90 -18.75 30.87
CA SER A 5 16.53 -17.46 30.28
C SER A 5 16.66 -17.56 28.75
N LYS A 6 15.63 -18.08 28.07
CA LYS A 6 15.53 -17.94 26.61
C LYS A 6 15.04 -16.52 26.31
N PHE A 7 15.92 -15.72 25.71
CA PHE A 7 15.51 -14.52 25.00
C PHE A 7 14.57 -14.94 23.86
N TYR A 8 13.34 -14.44 23.87
CA TYR A 8 12.53 -14.37 22.67
C TYR A 8 13.02 -13.17 21.87
N LEU A 9 13.78 -13.44 20.81
CA LEU A 9 13.87 -12.51 19.68
C LEU A 9 12.47 -12.44 19.06
N PRO A 10 11.97 -11.24 18.68
CA PRO A 10 10.74 -11.16 17.90
C PRO A 10 10.99 -11.77 16.51
N ALA A 11 10.15 -12.74 16.14
CA ALA A 11 9.96 -13.10 14.73
C ALA A 11 9.10 -12.01 14.07
N LEU A 12 9.38 -11.69 12.81
CA LEU A 12 9.27 -10.33 12.29
C LEU A 12 8.41 -10.37 10.99
N ALA A 13 7.20 -10.94 11.14
CA ALA A 13 6.37 -11.52 10.07
C ALA A 13 5.91 -10.59 8.93
N VAL A 14 5.28 -11.14 7.87
CA VAL A 14 5.23 -10.47 6.56
C VAL A 14 3.82 -10.41 5.89
N VAL A 15 3.67 -9.59 4.84
CA VAL A 15 2.50 -9.33 3.96
C VAL A 15 3.02 -8.90 2.56
N GLY A 16 3.08 -9.72 1.49
CA GLY A 16 3.72 -9.35 0.21
C GLY A 16 2.75 -9.07 -0.96
N SER A 17 2.98 -8.02 -1.78
CA SER A 17 2.21 -7.72 -3.00
C SER A 17 3.08 -7.30 -4.19
N PHE A 18 2.54 -7.44 -5.40
CA PHE A 18 3.25 -7.32 -6.67
C PHE A 18 2.51 -6.43 -7.66
N VAL A 19 3.10 -5.28 -7.98
CA VAL A 19 2.57 -4.36 -8.98
C VAL A 19 3.30 -4.59 -10.31
N ALA A 20 2.51 -4.73 -11.37
CA ALA A 20 3.02 -4.77 -12.73
C ALA A 20 2.09 -3.89 -13.57
N SER A 21 2.58 -2.70 -13.93
CA SER A 21 1.84 -1.60 -14.56
C SER A 21 2.52 -1.12 -15.86
N GLY A 22 1.77 -0.41 -16.72
CA GLY A 22 2.40 0.31 -17.83
C GLY A 22 3.09 1.58 -17.30
N LEU A 23 4.14 2.05 -17.97
CA LEU A 23 4.75 3.35 -17.64
C LEU A 23 3.84 4.56 -17.98
N ALA A 24 2.74 4.35 -18.69
CA ALA A 24 1.71 5.34 -18.97
C ALA A 24 0.51 5.16 -18.01
N GLU A 25 0.70 5.58 -16.75
CA GLU A 25 -0.28 5.57 -15.65
C GLU A 25 -0.75 4.16 -15.20
N ASP A 26 -1.16 4.04 -13.93
CA ASP A 26 -1.65 2.77 -13.34
C ASP A 26 -2.93 2.22 -14.00
N GLN A 27 -3.49 2.96 -14.95
CA GLN A 27 -4.69 2.60 -15.67
C GLN A 27 -4.42 1.75 -16.92
N CYS A 28 -3.20 1.65 -17.48
CA CYS A 28 -3.05 1.14 -18.86
C CYS A 28 -3.46 -0.35 -19.05
N ARG A 29 -3.20 -1.23 -18.06
CA ARG A 29 -3.77 -2.60 -18.08
C ARG A 29 -5.29 -2.61 -18.02
N CYS A 30 -5.83 -1.75 -17.19
CA CYS A 30 -7.24 -1.64 -16.90
C CYS A 30 -8.01 -0.97 -18.04
N ALA A 31 -7.36 -0.09 -18.82
CA ALA A 31 -7.91 0.46 -20.03
C ALA A 31 -8.01 -0.63 -21.12
N ASN A 32 -7.01 -1.51 -21.23
CA ASN A 32 -6.93 -2.59 -22.23
C ASN A 32 -7.25 -2.07 -23.66
N ALA A 33 -6.63 -0.94 -24.03
CA ALA A 33 -6.87 -0.18 -25.26
C ALA A 33 -8.34 0.31 -25.48
N GLY A 34 -9.15 0.31 -24.43
CA GLY A 34 -10.60 0.53 -24.46
C GLY A 34 -11.03 1.83 -25.14
N CYS A 35 -10.33 2.95 -24.93
CA CYS A 35 -10.41 4.16 -25.75
C CYS A 35 -9.12 5.01 -25.57
N THR A 36 -8.02 4.68 -26.24
CA THR A 36 -6.81 5.53 -26.22
C THR A 36 -7.09 6.87 -26.92
N PRO A 37 -6.76 8.04 -26.32
CA PRO A 37 -6.94 9.33 -26.97
C PRO A 37 -6.19 9.43 -28.31
N VAL A 38 -6.85 9.99 -29.33
CA VAL A 38 -6.30 10.15 -30.68
C VAL A 38 -6.33 11.60 -31.14
N TYR A 39 -5.29 12.01 -31.85
CA TYR A 39 -5.25 13.28 -32.59
C TYR A 39 -6.18 13.22 -33.82
N GLU A 40 -6.54 14.37 -34.40
CA GLU A 40 -7.41 14.45 -35.60
C GLU A 40 -6.90 13.63 -36.80
N ASN A 41 -5.60 13.35 -36.87
CA ASN A 41 -5.00 12.51 -37.91
C ASN A 41 -5.20 10.99 -37.70
N GLY A 42 -5.89 10.57 -36.62
CA GLY A 42 -6.15 9.17 -36.28
C GLY A 42 -5.02 8.45 -35.52
N THR A 43 -3.94 9.16 -35.19
CA THR A 43 -2.81 8.62 -34.41
C THR A 43 -3.10 8.76 -32.91
N SER A 44 -2.77 7.75 -32.10
CA SER A 44 -2.87 7.87 -30.63
C SER A 44 -1.89 8.89 -30.06
N ILE A 45 -2.14 9.35 -28.83
CA ILE A 45 -1.15 10.11 -28.03
C ILE A 45 0.19 9.36 -27.87
N TYR A 46 0.18 8.03 -27.98
CA TYR A 46 1.36 7.16 -27.92
C TYR A 46 1.96 6.82 -29.30
N GLY A 47 1.48 7.44 -30.38
CA GLY A 47 2.11 7.37 -31.70
C GLY A 47 1.68 6.21 -32.61
N ASP A 48 0.64 5.42 -32.27
CA ASP A 48 0.10 4.41 -33.19
C ASP A 48 -0.83 5.06 -34.23
N PRO A 49 -0.49 5.05 -35.54
CA PRO A 49 -1.31 5.62 -36.62
C PRO A 49 -2.54 4.78 -36.98
N LYS A 50 -2.85 3.70 -36.23
CA LYS A 50 -4.01 2.82 -36.45
C LYS A 50 -5.09 2.94 -35.37
N ALA A 51 -4.79 3.51 -34.20
CA ALA A 51 -5.73 3.62 -33.07
C ALA A 51 -7.10 4.19 -33.48
N GLY A 52 -7.11 5.32 -34.23
CA GLY A 52 -8.34 5.95 -34.73
C GLY A 52 -9.13 5.12 -35.77
N LYS A 53 -8.58 4.00 -36.24
CA LYS A 53 -9.25 3.02 -37.12
C LYS A 53 -9.60 1.70 -36.43
N GLN A 54 -8.94 1.37 -35.31
CA GLN A 54 -9.31 0.24 -34.46
C GLN A 54 -10.57 0.56 -33.66
N GLY A 55 -10.67 1.80 -33.16
CA GLY A 55 -11.79 2.24 -32.34
C GLY A 55 -11.78 1.63 -30.95
N CYS A 56 -12.78 2.00 -30.14
CA CYS A 56 -12.92 1.53 -28.78
C CYS A 56 -13.43 0.07 -28.75
N LEU A 57 -12.59 -0.87 -28.30
CA LEU A 57 -12.93 -2.30 -28.24
C LEU A 57 -12.95 -2.81 -26.79
N ASN A 58 -14.09 -3.37 -26.39
CA ASN A 58 -14.33 -3.85 -25.03
C ASN A 58 -13.56 -5.15 -24.71
N GLY A 59 -12.67 -5.07 -23.73
CA GLY A 59 -12.17 -6.20 -22.93
C GLY A 59 -11.62 -5.68 -21.61
N ALA A 60 -11.79 -6.43 -20.51
CA ALA A 60 -11.17 -6.21 -19.19
C ALA A 60 -10.93 -4.74 -18.75
N LEU A 61 -11.99 -4.09 -18.24
CA LEU A 61 -11.92 -2.79 -17.55
C LEU A 61 -11.34 -2.93 -16.11
N PRO A 62 -10.97 -1.84 -15.38
CA PRO A 62 -10.43 -1.95 -14.02
C PRO A 62 -11.36 -2.66 -13.03
N THR A 63 -10.82 -3.04 -11.88
CA THR A 63 -11.59 -3.50 -10.70
C THR A 63 -12.75 -2.55 -10.36
N ASN A 64 -12.56 -1.24 -10.54
CA ASN A 64 -13.54 -0.19 -10.28
C ASN A 64 -14.51 0.13 -11.45
N LEU A 65 -14.41 -0.56 -12.60
CA LEU A 65 -15.32 -0.39 -13.74
C LEU A 65 -15.72 -1.75 -14.32
N GLY A 66 -16.95 -2.21 -14.08
CA GLY A 66 -17.48 -3.39 -14.78
C GLY A 66 -17.86 -3.06 -16.24
N ASN A 67 -17.65 -3.99 -17.17
CA ASN A 67 -18.20 -3.85 -18.53
C ASN A 67 -19.72 -3.72 -18.45
N SER A 68 -20.27 -2.64 -19.04
CA SER A 68 -21.70 -2.34 -19.04
C SER A 68 -22.31 -2.18 -17.63
N SER A 69 -21.50 -1.78 -16.65
CA SER A 69 -21.93 -1.46 -15.28
C SER A 69 -22.47 -0.03 -15.14
N LEU A 70 -23.16 0.23 -14.02
CA LEU A 70 -23.47 1.58 -13.54
C LEU A 70 -22.46 1.96 -12.45
N SER A 71 -21.60 2.94 -12.73
CA SER A 71 -20.63 3.44 -11.73
C SER A 71 -21.29 4.41 -10.74
N ILE A 72 -21.04 4.19 -9.45
CA ILE A 72 -21.42 5.13 -8.38
C ILE A 72 -20.22 6.02 -8.11
N TRP A 73 -20.09 7.09 -8.89
CA TRP A 73 -18.90 7.96 -8.88
C TRP A 73 -18.93 8.94 -7.71
N THR A 74 -18.21 8.61 -6.63
CA THR A 74 -18.18 9.38 -5.38
C THR A 74 -17.31 10.64 -5.41
N HIS A 75 -16.52 10.87 -6.47
CA HIS A 75 -15.50 11.93 -6.56
C HIS A 75 -16.00 13.35 -6.19
N ASN A 76 -17.27 13.67 -6.45
CA ASN A 76 -17.84 14.99 -6.13
C ASN A 76 -18.30 15.13 -4.66
N LEU A 77 -18.03 14.15 -3.78
CA LEU A 77 -18.31 14.20 -2.35
C LEU A 77 -17.08 14.72 -1.58
N THR A 78 -16.69 15.96 -1.81
CA THR A 78 -15.41 16.57 -1.35
C THR A 78 -15.49 17.30 0.01
N SER A 79 -16.48 16.99 0.85
CA SER A 79 -16.64 17.67 2.16
C SER A 79 -15.52 17.30 3.15
N ILE A 80 -14.89 18.30 3.77
CA ILE A 80 -13.92 18.12 4.86
C ILE A 80 -14.34 18.99 6.06
N GLU A 81 -14.44 18.39 7.25
CA GLU A 81 -14.74 19.05 8.53
C GLU A 81 -13.74 18.59 9.60
N LEU A 82 -13.00 19.51 10.23
CA LEU A 82 -12.14 19.23 11.38
C LEU A 82 -12.87 19.62 12.69
N ARG A 83 -12.76 18.77 13.71
CA ARG A 83 -13.26 19.05 15.06
C ARG A 83 -12.27 18.60 16.12
N ASP A 84 -12.03 19.43 17.14
CA ASP A 84 -11.22 19.09 18.31
C ASP A 84 -11.97 18.25 19.36
N ASP A 85 -13.30 18.28 19.32
CA ASP A 85 -14.21 17.78 20.36
C ASP A 85 -14.98 16.51 19.96
N PHE A 86 -14.60 15.84 18.88
CA PHE A 86 -15.36 14.71 18.34
C PHE A 86 -15.48 13.58 19.37
N ASN A 87 -16.72 13.13 19.59
CA ASN A 87 -17.04 12.01 20.47
C ASN A 87 -18.16 11.15 19.87
N LEU A 88 -18.12 9.85 20.13
CA LEU A 88 -19.12 8.89 19.67
C LEU A 88 -20.28 8.81 20.68
N THR A 89 -21.51 8.90 20.18
CA THR A 89 -22.71 8.71 21.00
C THR A 89 -23.02 7.22 21.13
N CYS A 90 -22.59 6.63 22.25
CA CYS A 90 -22.71 5.21 22.51
C CYS A 90 -23.90 4.89 23.44
N PRO A 91 -24.65 3.79 23.21
CA PRO A 91 -25.78 3.42 24.07
C PRO A 91 -25.38 3.16 25.54
N ASN A 92 -24.16 2.68 25.78
CA ASN A 92 -23.62 2.49 27.13
C ASN A 92 -22.56 3.57 27.42
N ALA A 93 -22.63 4.18 28.60
CA ALA A 93 -21.62 5.14 29.09
C ALA A 93 -20.26 4.50 29.45
N ALA A 94 -20.13 3.17 29.35
CA ALA A 94 -18.85 2.47 29.42
C ALA A 94 -18.08 2.52 28.09
N ASP A 95 -18.79 2.69 26.97
CA ASP A 95 -18.23 2.66 25.61
C ASP A 95 -17.97 4.08 25.05
N THR A 96 -18.33 5.13 25.80
CA THR A 96 -18.02 6.53 25.47
C THR A 96 -16.58 6.87 25.84
N HIS A 97 -15.79 7.33 24.87
CA HIS A 97 -14.41 7.75 25.10
C HIS A 97 -14.31 9.25 25.42
N SER A 98 -13.11 9.69 25.79
CA SER A 98 -12.78 11.12 25.83
C SER A 98 -12.89 11.73 24.42
N PRO A 99 -13.44 12.95 24.28
CA PRO A 99 -13.39 13.74 23.06
C PRO A 99 -11.98 13.83 22.47
N ARG A 100 -11.89 13.95 21.15
CA ARG A 100 -10.61 13.98 20.43
C ARG A 100 -10.70 14.78 19.14
N MET A 101 -9.54 15.20 18.66
CA MET A 101 -9.42 15.74 17.32
C MET A 101 -9.75 14.66 16.26
N ALA A 102 -10.62 15.00 15.31
CA ALA A 102 -11.05 14.12 14.23
C ALA A 102 -11.42 14.92 12.98
N ALA A 103 -11.19 14.32 11.81
CA ALA A 103 -11.60 14.86 10.52
C ALA A 103 -12.74 14.00 9.94
N THR A 104 -13.87 14.61 9.60
CA THR A 104 -14.95 13.99 8.81
C THR A 104 -14.75 14.37 7.34
N ILE A 105 -14.68 13.34 6.49
CA ILE A 105 -14.15 13.40 5.13
C ILE A 105 -15.13 12.67 4.20
N GLY A 106 -15.53 13.32 3.12
CA GLY A 106 -16.43 12.75 2.11
C GLY A 106 -15.73 11.78 1.13
N ALA A 107 -16.52 10.91 0.50
CA ALA A 107 -16.01 9.83 -0.36
C ALA A 107 -15.44 10.25 -1.71
N GLY A 108 -15.31 11.54 -1.98
CA GLY A 108 -14.59 12.08 -3.13
C GLY A 108 -13.20 12.59 -2.82
N VAL A 109 -12.89 12.84 -1.53
CA VAL A 109 -11.68 13.53 -1.08
C VAL A 109 -10.43 12.70 -1.33
N GLN A 110 -9.41 13.34 -1.90
CA GLN A 110 -8.07 12.81 -2.13
C GLN A 110 -7.12 13.20 -0.99
N ASP A 111 -6.06 12.43 -0.76
CA ASP A 111 -5.10 12.63 0.33
C ASP A 111 -4.50 14.06 0.33
N GLY A 112 -4.20 14.62 -0.85
CA GLY A 112 -3.70 15.99 -0.99
C GLY A 112 -4.68 17.06 -0.51
N GLU A 113 -5.97 16.92 -0.84
CA GLU A 113 -7.03 17.84 -0.39
C GLU A 113 -7.21 17.76 1.14
N MET A 114 -7.21 16.54 1.70
CA MET A 114 -7.24 16.31 3.14
C MET A 114 -6.03 16.97 3.81
N TYR A 115 -4.84 16.77 3.26
CA TYR A 115 -3.61 17.30 3.81
C TYR A 115 -3.56 18.83 3.77
N GLU A 116 -3.96 19.48 2.68
CA GLU A 116 -4.02 20.96 2.61
C GLU A 116 -5.03 21.54 3.62
N ALA A 117 -6.25 21.00 3.67
CA ALA A 117 -7.33 21.48 4.53
C ALA A 117 -7.01 21.35 6.03
N LEU A 118 -6.25 20.32 6.43
CA LEU A 118 -5.83 20.11 7.82
C LEU A 118 -4.51 20.84 8.16
N ALA A 119 -3.57 20.93 7.21
CA ALA A 119 -2.34 21.70 7.35
C ALA A 119 -2.61 23.17 7.69
N ALA A 120 -3.62 23.77 7.04
CA ALA A 120 -4.08 25.14 7.29
C ALA A 120 -4.61 25.39 8.72
N GLN A 121 -4.99 24.32 9.43
CA GLN A 121 -5.51 24.35 10.80
C GLN A 121 -4.48 23.77 11.82
N ASN A 122 -3.23 23.59 11.39
CA ASN A 122 -2.16 22.95 12.15
C ASN A 122 -2.51 21.54 12.66
N ALA A 123 -3.21 20.77 11.83
CA ALA A 123 -3.63 19.40 12.09
C ALA A 123 -3.09 18.42 11.04
N LEU A 124 -3.13 17.14 11.40
CA LEU A 124 -2.75 15.99 10.59
C LEU A 124 -3.82 14.91 10.78
N ALA A 125 -4.41 14.42 9.69
CA ALA A 125 -5.02 13.08 9.65
C ALA A 125 -4.06 12.13 8.89
N VAL A 126 -4.23 10.84 9.09
CA VAL A 126 -3.35 9.83 8.47
C VAL A 126 -3.91 9.42 7.11
N GLY A 127 -3.10 9.58 6.07
CA GLY A 127 -3.40 9.21 4.69
C GLY A 127 -2.20 8.52 4.03
N GLY A 128 -2.25 8.38 2.70
CA GLY A 128 -1.19 7.81 1.87
C GLY A 128 0.01 8.72 1.63
N THR A 129 0.86 8.29 0.69
CA THR A 129 2.01 9.06 0.19
C THR A 129 1.66 9.98 -0.98
N SER A 130 0.69 9.55 -1.79
CA SER A 130 0.32 10.14 -3.08
C SER A 130 -0.87 11.08 -2.97
N SER A 131 -0.77 12.25 -3.59
CA SER A 131 -1.73 13.35 -3.39
C SER A 131 -3.12 13.13 -4.00
N ASP A 132 -3.24 12.21 -4.95
CA ASP A 132 -4.45 11.88 -5.71
C ASP A 132 -5.17 10.61 -5.21
N VAL A 133 -4.60 9.91 -4.22
CA VAL A 133 -5.21 8.70 -3.65
C VAL A 133 -6.47 9.05 -2.85
N GLY A 134 -7.59 8.39 -3.15
CA GLY A 134 -8.86 8.59 -2.46
C GLY A 134 -8.85 8.05 -1.03
N VAL A 135 -8.96 8.93 -0.04
CA VAL A 135 -8.73 8.65 1.40
C VAL A 135 -9.52 7.43 1.89
N ILE A 136 -10.78 7.29 1.48
CA ILE A 136 -11.67 6.22 1.97
C ILE A 136 -11.26 4.83 1.43
N GLY A 137 -10.82 4.72 0.17
CA GLY A 137 -10.36 3.45 -0.40
C GLY A 137 -9.05 2.99 0.24
N TRP A 138 -8.10 3.91 0.36
CA TRP A 138 -6.85 3.72 1.09
C TRP A 138 -7.11 3.27 2.54
N ALA A 139 -7.96 3.99 3.29
CA ALA A 139 -8.20 3.74 4.71
C ALA A 139 -8.94 2.42 5.00
N THR A 140 -9.76 1.91 4.06
CA THR A 140 -10.57 0.71 4.28
C THR A 140 -9.90 -0.59 3.81
N GLY A 141 -8.93 -0.51 2.90
CA GLY A 141 -8.13 -1.66 2.47
C GLY A 141 -6.87 -1.93 3.30
N GLY A 142 -6.33 -0.94 4.00
CA GLY A 142 -5.21 -1.14 4.93
C GLY A 142 -4.37 0.10 5.18
N GLY A 143 -4.05 0.86 4.14
CA GLY A 143 -3.48 2.19 4.23
C GLY A 143 -2.16 2.31 4.99
N HIS A 144 -1.04 2.22 4.28
CA HIS A 144 0.27 2.70 4.76
C HIS A 144 0.50 4.16 4.35
N GLY A 145 1.33 4.90 5.07
CA GLY A 145 1.66 6.30 4.79
C GLY A 145 2.82 6.79 5.65
N PHE A 146 3.35 7.99 5.39
CA PHE A 146 4.48 8.54 6.17
C PHE A 146 4.24 8.50 7.69
N ALA A 147 3.00 8.80 8.11
CA ALA A 147 2.64 8.92 9.52
C ALA A 147 2.11 7.60 10.15
N THR A 148 1.91 6.52 9.39
CA THR A 148 1.20 5.32 9.90
C THR A 148 1.99 4.53 10.94
N GLY A 149 3.33 4.58 10.93
CA GLY A 149 4.14 3.93 11.97
C GLY A 149 3.94 4.55 13.36
N LYS A 150 3.70 5.87 13.39
CA LYS A 150 3.44 6.64 14.60
C LYS A 150 2.00 6.47 15.08
N TYR A 151 1.04 6.65 14.17
CA TYR A 151 -0.39 6.83 14.50
C TYR A 151 -1.30 5.63 14.17
N GLY A 152 -0.75 4.55 13.62
CA GLY A 152 -1.52 3.38 13.15
C GLY A 152 -1.82 3.42 11.65
N GLN A 153 -2.20 2.27 11.10
CA GLN A 153 -2.65 2.09 9.72
C GLN A 153 -3.97 2.84 9.45
N GLY A 154 -4.41 2.92 8.19
CA GLY A 154 -5.69 3.53 7.81
C GLY A 154 -6.89 3.03 8.65
N PRO A 155 -7.14 1.71 8.72
CA PRO A 155 -8.14 1.08 9.59
C PRO A 155 -8.03 1.38 11.08
N ASP A 156 -6.84 1.74 11.57
CA ASP A 156 -6.62 2.08 12.98
C ASP A 156 -7.09 3.50 13.28
N ASN A 157 -7.22 4.34 12.26
CA ASN A 157 -7.61 5.73 12.39
C ASN A 157 -9.09 5.97 12.11
N ILE A 158 -9.83 5.02 11.51
CA ILE A 158 -11.29 5.14 11.33
C ILE A 158 -12.01 5.14 12.69
N LEU A 159 -12.83 6.16 12.94
CA LEU A 159 -13.71 6.29 14.10
C LEU A 159 -15.17 5.98 13.77
N GLN A 160 -15.60 6.33 12.55
CA GLN A 160 -16.98 6.18 12.08
C GLN A 160 -17.04 6.18 10.55
N ALA A 161 -18.04 5.52 9.97
CA ALA A 161 -18.43 5.67 8.58
C ALA A 161 -19.93 6.01 8.47
N GLU A 162 -20.27 6.86 7.50
CA GLU A 162 -21.61 6.96 6.92
C GLU A 162 -21.62 6.07 5.66
N ILE A 163 -22.51 5.08 5.61
CA ILE A 163 -22.48 4.03 4.59
C ILE A 163 -23.87 3.66 4.11
N VAL A 164 -24.05 3.62 2.78
CA VAL A 164 -25.29 3.18 2.13
C VAL A 164 -25.18 1.69 1.81
N THR A 165 -26.04 0.87 2.41
CA THR A 165 -26.08 -0.57 2.13
C THR A 165 -26.73 -0.86 0.76
N PRO A 166 -26.49 -2.04 0.15
CA PRO A 166 -27.21 -2.53 -1.02
C PRO A 166 -28.74 -2.45 -0.92
N ALA A 167 -29.29 -2.56 0.30
CA ALA A 167 -30.71 -2.39 0.58
C ALA A 167 -31.18 -0.91 0.63
N GLY A 168 -30.36 0.04 0.18
CA GLY A 168 -30.66 1.48 0.13
C GLY A 168 -30.71 2.18 1.48
N LYS A 169 -30.24 1.54 2.56
CA LYS A 169 -30.27 2.13 3.92
C LYS A 169 -28.97 2.87 4.20
N VAL A 170 -29.08 4.14 4.57
CA VAL A 170 -27.96 4.88 5.20
C VAL A 170 -27.80 4.37 6.63
N LEU A 171 -26.60 3.91 6.98
CA LEU A 171 -26.21 3.48 8.32
C LEU A 171 -25.02 4.29 8.81
N ILE A 172 -24.89 4.39 10.13
CA ILE A 172 -23.67 4.83 10.81
C ILE A 172 -22.96 3.59 11.36
N ALA A 173 -21.75 3.33 10.89
CA ALA A 173 -20.91 2.22 11.35
C ALA A 173 -19.77 2.77 12.20
N ASN A 174 -19.78 2.46 13.51
CA ASN A 174 -18.73 2.82 14.46
C ASN A 174 -18.64 1.74 15.56
N GLN A 175 -17.75 1.92 16.53
CA GLN A 175 -17.57 0.97 17.64
C GLN A 175 -18.80 0.81 18.57
N CYS A 176 -19.89 1.56 18.36
CA CYS A 176 -21.11 1.58 19.17
C CYS A 176 -22.41 1.35 18.37
N GLN A 177 -22.35 1.32 17.03
CA GLN A 177 -23.48 1.14 16.12
C GLN A 177 -23.00 0.37 14.88
N ASN A 178 -23.70 -0.71 14.49
CA ASN A 178 -23.31 -1.58 13.38
C ASN A 178 -21.82 -2.03 13.49
N GLN A 179 -21.44 -2.48 14.69
CA GLN A 179 -20.06 -2.84 15.07
C GLN A 179 -19.43 -3.91 14.16
N ASP A 180 -20.24 -4.80 13.59
CA ASP A 180 -19.82 -5.80 12.62
C ASP A 180 -19.42 -5.17 11.29
N LEU A 181 -20.26 -4.29 10.74
CA LEU A 181 -19.97 -3.52 9.54
C LEU A 181 -18.76 -2.59 9.74
N TYR A 182 -18.66 -1.94 10.91
CA TYR A 182 -17.50 -1.12 11.29
C TYR A 182 -16.21 -1.94 11.33
N TRP A 183 -16.22 -3.10 12.00
CA TRP A 183 -15.06 -4.01 12.01
C TRP A 183 -14.68 -4.45 10.59
N ALA A 184 -15.66 -4.77 9.74
CA ALA A 184 -15.41 -5.22 8.38
C ALA A 184 -14.76 -4.16 7.50
N ILE A 185 -15.28 -2.92 7.46
CA ILE A 185 -14.69 -1.84 6.64
C ILE A 185 -13.30 -1.39 7.13
N CYS A 186 -12.91 -1.72 8.35
CA CYS A 186 -11.59 -1.41 8.89
C CYS A 186 -10.56 -2.49 8.49
N GLY A 187 -10.29 -2.64 7.19
CA GLY A 187 -9.30 -3.58 6.62
C GLY A 187 -9.87 -4.61 5.64
N GLY A 188 -11.19 -4.73 5.55
CA GLY A 188 -11.89 -5.66 4.66
C GLY A 188 -11.99 -5.21 3.20
N GLY A 189 -11.44 -4.05 2.87
CA GLY A 189 -11.65 -3.37 1.60
C GLY A 189 -12.93 -2.53 1.57
N GLY A 190 -12.87 -1.41 0.86
CA GLY A 190 -14.04 -0.61 0.53
C GLY A 190 -14.92 -1.29 -0.52
N GLY A 191 -16.05 -0.67 -0.89
CA GLY A 191 -16.80 -1.04 -2.09
C GLY A 191 -17.57 -2.37 -2.10
N THR A 192 -17.32 -3.32 -1.17
CA THR A 192 -18.06 -4.61 -1.13
C THR A 192 -19.17 -4.67 -0.07
N PHE A 193 -19.02 -4.01 1.09
CA PHE A 193 -20.03 -4.03 2.17
C PHE A 193 -21.12 -2.95 2.04
N GLY A 194 -20.88 -1.93 1.21
CA GLY A 194 -21.73 -0.77 1.04
C GLY A 194 -20.97 0.39 0.40
N VAL A 195 -21.70 1.40 -0.06
CA VAL A 195 -21.10 2.66 -0.55
C VAL A 195 -20.89 3.59 0.63
N ILE A 196 -19.64 3.71 1.08
CA ILE A 196 -19.27 4.70 2.10
C ILE A 196 -19.39 6.08 1.47
N THR A 197 -20.15 6.99 2.10
CA THR A 197 -20.31 8.40 1.67
C THR A 197 -19.42 9.34 2.45
N LYS A 198 -19.09 8.99 3.72
CA LYS A 198 -18.13 9.71 4.57
C LYS A 198 -17.38 8.76 5.50
N LEU A 199 -16.12 9.04 5.78
CA LEU A 199 -15.44 8.54 6.98
C LEU A 199 -15.27 9.68 7.99
N THR A 200 -15.21 9.34 9.27
CA THR A 200 -14.58 10.19 10.28
C THR A 200 -13.35 9.46 10.80
N VAL A 201 -12.19 10.11 10.69
CA VAL A 201 -10.89 9.56 11.08
C VAL A 201 -10.29 10.36 12.23
N LYS A 202 -9.41 9.74 13.02
CA LYS A 202 -8.58 10.44 14.01
C LYS A 202 -7.73 11.51 13.32
N ALA A 203 -7.67 12.67 13.94
CA ALA A 203 -6.72 13.71 13.61
C ALA A 203 -5.86 14.04 14.84
N TYR A 204 -4.75 14.71 14.60
CA TYR A 204 -3.69 14.99 15.57
C TYR A 204 -3.15 16.40 15.31
N PRO A 205 -2.62 17.12 16.31
CA PRO A 205 -1.82 18.32 16.06
C PRO A 205 -0.66 18.00 15.10
N ALA A 206 -0.39 18.90 14.15
CA ALA A 206 0.68 18.72 13.17
C ALA A 206 2.05 18.55 13.89
N PRO A 207 2.80 17.48 13.61
CA PRO A 207 4.05 17.19 14.31
C PRO A 207 5.25 17.96 13.72
N GLU A 208 6.17 18.35 14.61
CA GLU A 208 7.55 18.63 14.23
C GLU A 208 8.25 17.34 13.74
N LEU A 209 9.12 17.49 12.75
CA LEU A 209 9.77 16.41 12.01
C LEU A 209 11.30 16.56 12.02
N VAL A 210 11.99 15.43 11.95
CA VAL A 210 13.39 15.37 11.50
C VAL A 210 13.45 14.42 10.32
N ILE A 211 13.81 14.93 9.13
CA ILE A 211 13.85 14.15 7.89
C ILE A 211 15.29 14.05 7.39
N GLY A 212 15.71 12.86 6.98
CA GLY A 212 16.99 12.65 6.31
C GLY A 212 16.89 11.70 5.13
N GLY A 213 17.30 12.18 3.96
CA GLY A 213 17.44 11.38 2.75
C GLY A 213 18.76 10.61 2.76
N PHE A 214 18.73 9.35 2.35
CA PHE A 214 19.92 8.51 2.21
C PHE A 214 20.04 7.94 0.79
N GLY A 215 21.28 7.62 0.40
CA GLY A 215 21.56 6.95 -0.87
C GLY A 215 22.82 6.13 -0.79
N ILE A 216 22.70 4.82 -1.05
CA ILE A 216 23.75 3.81 -1.02
C ILE A 216 23.85 3.23 -2.45
N LYS A 217 25.01 3.41 -3.10
CA LYS A 217 25.25 3.07 -4.51
C LYS A 217 26.40 2.07 -4.62
N ALA A 218 26.21 1.04 -5.44
CA ALA A 218 27.25 0.05 -5.76
C ALA A 218 28.43 0.70 -6.50
N LYS A 219 29.66 0.29 -6.15
CA LYS A 219 30.88 0.67 -6.88
C LYS A 219 31.05 -0.22 -8.12
N ASN A 220 31.81 0.24 -9.13
CA ASN A 220 31.90 -0.45 -10.43
C ASN A 220 32.33 -1.93 -10.35
N GLN A 221 33.18 -2.29 -9.38
CA GLN A 221 33.69 -3.67 -9.19
C GLN A 221 32.71 -4.59 -8.44
N THR A 222 31.69 -4.03 -7.78
CA THR A 222 30.71 -4.77 -6.97
C THR A 222 29.84 -5.69 -7.80
N SER A 223 29.66 -6.93 -7.32
CA SER A 223 28.65 -7.86 -7.79
C SER A 223 27.27 -7.58 -7.18
N GLU A 224 26.22 -8.08 -7.84
CA GLU A 224 24.84 -8.01 -7.33
C GLU A 224 24.72 -8.64 -5.94
N ALA A 225 25.41 -9.75 -5.68
CA ALA A 225 25.39 -10.45 -4.39
C ALA A 225 25.97 -9.57 -3.27
N GLU A 226 27.14 -8.96 -3.48
CA GLU A 226 27.75 -8.07 -2.48
C GLU A 226 26.89 -6.84 -2.19
N PHE A 227 26.19 -6.30 -3.19
CA PHE A 227 25.25 -5.20 -3.01
C PHE A 227 23.97 -5.63 -2.26
N TYR A 228 23.37 -6.76 -2.64
CA TYR A 228 22.21 -7.30 -1.95
C TYR A 228 22.52 -7.76 -0.54
N LYS A 229 23.77 -8.15 -0.25
CA LYS A 229 24.23 -8.37 1.11
C LYS A 229 24.19 -7.09 1.95
N VAL A 230 24.62 -5.93 1.43
CA VAL A 230 24.51 -4.65 2.16
C VAL A 230 23.05 -4.31 2.48
N ILE A 231 22.11 -4.60 1.58
CA ILE A 231 20.68 -4.45 1.83
C ILE A 231 20.19 -5.43 2.91
N ALA A 232 20.60 -6.70 2.84
CA ALA A 232 20.25 -7.75 3.80
C ALA A 232 20.85 -7.53 5.20
N ASP A 233 22.00 -6.87 5.29
CA ASP A 233 22.65 -6.48 6.53
C ASP A 233 22.07 -5.18 7.12
N ALA A 234 21.35 -4.37 6.32
CA ALA A 234 20.67 -3.13 6.75
C ALA A 234 19.28 -3.37 7.36
N HIS A 235 18.49 -4.27 6.78
CA HIS A 235 17.16 -4.67 7.28
C HIS A 235 17.07 -5.04 8.79
N PRO A 236 18.09 -5.68 9.42
CA PRO A 236 18.14 -5.96 10.86
C PRO A 236 18.06 -4.74 11.77
N LEU A 237 18.40 -3.56 11.27
CA LEU A 237 18.52 -2.32 12.03
C LEU A 237 17.22 -1.51 11.97
N PHE A 238 16.28 -1.90 11.11
CA PHE A 238 15.00 -1.21 10.97
C PHE A 238 14.08 -1.28 12.21
N PRO A 239 14.02 -2.38 13.00
CA PRO A 239 13.25 -2.40 14.23
C PRO A 239 13.74 -1.39 15.28
N GLU A 240 15.05 -1.23 15.48
CA GLU A 240 15.57 -0.25 16.45
C GLU A 240 15.36 1.21 15.99
N ILE A 241 15.38 1.44 14.67
CA ILE A 241 15.00 2.73 14.05
C ILE A 241 13.51 3.02 14.31
N GLN A 242 12.63 2.04 14.13
CA GLN A 242 11.18 2.15 14.38
C GLN A 242 10.85 2.34 15.87
N ASP A 243 11.50 1.60 16.77
CA ASP A 243 11.34 1.74 18.23
C ASP A 243 11.81 3.12 18.72
N ALA A 244 12.81 3.73 18.07
CA ALA A 244 13.22 5.12 18.31
C ALA A 244 12.22 6.18 17.77
N GLY A 245 11.16 5.77 17.09
CA GLY A 245 10.14 6.65 16.52
C GLY A 245 10.52 7.26 15.17
N VAL A 246 11.45 6.62 14.45
CA VAL A 246 11.84 6.95 13.08
C VAL A 246 11.21 5.94 12.13
N HIS A 247 10.43 6.43 11.17
CA HIS A 247 9.84 5.64 10.10
C HIS A 247 10.45 6.07 8.76
N GLY A 248 10.10 5.45 7.63
CA GLY A 248 10.71 5.84 6.37
C GLY A 248 10.21 5.07 5.16
N TYR A 249 10.76 5.46 4.01
CA TYR A 249 10.54 4.86 2.69
C TYR A 249 11.88 4.69 1.99
N TYR A 250 12.00 3.71 1.11
CA TYR A 250 13.14 3.54 0.21
C TYR A 250 12.75 2.83 -1.07
N THR A 251 13.65 2.89 -2.05
CA THR A 251 13.59 2.09 -3.27
C THR A 251 14.98 1.55 -3.59
N VAL A 252 15.01 0.34 -4.16
CA VAL A 252 16.19 -0.29 -4.77
C VAL A 252 15.96 -0.33 -6.28
N THR A 253 16.86 0.30 -7.04
CA THR A 253 16.83 0.39 -8.50
C THR A 253 18.17 -0.04 -9.11
N GLY A 254 18.20 -0.23 -10.43
CA GLY A 254 19.43 -0.43 -11.22
C GLY A 254 19.37 0.37 -12.52
N PRO A 255 20.31 0.16 -13.46
CA PRO A 255 20.27 0.77 -14.78
C PRO A 255 19.14 0.19 -15.65
N PRO A 256 18.51 0.97 -16.55
CA PRO A 256 18.85 2.34 -16.91
C PRO A 256 18.35 3.44 -15.96
N GLU A 257 17.47 3.13 -15.00
CA GLU A 257 16.81 4.11 -14.12
C GLU A 257 17.77 4.77 -13.12
N ALA A 258 18.88 4.10 -12.78
CA ALA A 258 20.00 4.65 -12.03
C ALA A 258 21.35 4.27 -12.69
N GLU A 259 22.40 5.08 -12.50
CA GLU A 259 23.73 4.82 -13.07
C GLU A 259 24.39 3.49 -12.60
N ALA A 260 23.92 2.95 -11.48
CA ALA A 260 24.33 1.67 -10.91
C ALA A 260 23.23 1.18 -9.95
N LEU A 261 23.35 -0.05 -9.45
CA LEU A 261 22.51 -0.53 -8.34
C LEU A 261 22.54 0.45 -7.17
N THR A 262 21.36 0.95 -6.81
CA THR A 262 21.18 2.05 -5.86
C THR A 262 20.05 1.69 -4.89
N PHE A 263 20.29 1.90 -3.61
CA PHE A 263 19.36 1.73 -2.50
C PHE A 263 19.27 3.07 -1.78
N SER A 264 18.17 3.78 -1.99
CA SER A 264 17.99 5.17 -1.56
C SER A 264 16.61 5.39 -0.98
N GLY A 265 16.46 6.36 -0.09
CA GLY A 265 15.21 6.58 0.63
C GLY A 265 15.23 7.80 1.52
N SER A 266 14.23 7.91 2.39
CA SER A 266 14.13 8.93 3.42
C SER A 266 13.61 8.34 4.72
N PHE A 267 14.27 8.70 5.82
CA PHE A 267 13.83 8.44 7.18
C PHE A 267 13.22 9.71 7.78
N ILE A 268 12.19 9.56 8.61
CA ILE A 268 11.36 10.62 9.18
C ILE A 268 11.09 10.30 10.65
N GLY A 269 11.66 11.11 11.55
CA GLY A 269 11.37 11.09 12.98
C GLY A 269 10.19 11.99 13.34
N PHE A 270 9.14 11.42 13.94
CA PHE A 270 7.90 12.15 14.25
C PHE A 270 7.87 12.65 15.70
N GLY A 271 8.01 13.95 15.91
CA GLY A 271 8.00 14.59 17.23
C GLY A 271 9.18 14.20 18.13
N ILE A 272 10.35 13.93 17.53
CA ILE A 272 11.58 13.53 18.24
C ILE A 272 12.70 14.57 18.07
N SER A 273 13.69 14.55 18.98
CA SER A 273 14.83 15.45 18.86
C SER A 273 15.80 15.02 17.77
N ASN A 274 16.56 15.96 17.21
CA ASN A 274 17.66 15.68 16.28
C ASN A 274 18.63 14.62 16.86
N LYS A 275 18.97 14.70 18.16
CA LYS A 275 19.81 13.70 18.83
C LYS A 275 19.16 12.31 18.91
N THR A 276 17.85 12.24 19.07
CA THR A 276 17.11 10.96 19.06
C THR A 276 17.19 10.33 17.67
N TYR A 277 16.98 11.13 16.63
CA TYR A 277 17.09 10.71 15.23
C TYR A 277 18.52 10.24 14.88
N ASP A 278 19.55 11.00 15.28
CA ASP A 278 20.96 10.65 15.01
C ASP A 278 21.39 9.38 15.74
N ASN A 279 20.93 9.20 16.99
CA ASN A 279 21.16 7.97 17.74
C ASN A 279 20.47 6.75 17.08
N ALA A 280 19.28 6.92 16.49
CA ALA A 280 18.54 5.82 15.86
C ALA A 280 19.25 5.26 14.63
N LEU A 281 19.94 6.11 13.85
CA LEU A 281 20.66 5.70 12.65
C LEU A 281 22.12 5.28 12.91
N ALA A 282 22.59 5.32 14.16
CA ALA A 282 24.01 5.12 14.50
C ALA A 282 24.55 3.74 14.05
N SER A 283 23.83 2.66 14.30
CA SER A 283 24.21 1.30 13.87
C SER A 283 24.29 1.17 12.35
N SER A 284 23.39 1.84 11.62
CA SER A 284 23.40 1.85 10.15
C SER A 284 24.56 2.66 9.59
N ILE A 285 24.98 3.73 10.27
CA ILE A 285 26.18 4.49 9.93
C ILE A 285 27.44 3.64 10.20
N GLU A 286 27.56 3.00 11.37
CA GLU A 286 28.69 2.12 11.70
C GLU A 286 28.86 0.97 10.69
N MET A 287 27.74 0.34 10.28
CA MET A 287 27.72 -0.68 9.23
C MET A 287 28.22 -0.16 7.86
N LEU A 288 27.97 1.12 7.53
CA LEU A 288 28.37 1.75 6.27
C LEU A 288 29.77 2.40 6.33
N GLU A 289 30.28 2.71 7.52
CA GLU A 289 31.65 3.18 7.78
C GLU A 289 32.66 2.02 7.91
N ALA A 290 32.19 0.81 8.25
CA ALA A 290 33.01 -0.40 8.21
C ALA A 290 33.73 -0.52 6.85
N PRO A 291 35.04 -0.87 6.82
CA PRO A 291 35.90 -0.68 5.66
C PRO A 291 35.55 -1.62 4.49
N ASN A 292 34.55 -1.20 3.71
CA ASN A 292 33.88 -2.01 2.71
C ASN A 292 34.15 -1.49 1.28
N GLY A 293 34.72 -2.36 0.44
CA GLY A 293 34.99 -2.08 -0.98
C GLY A 293 33.73 -1.89 -1.84
N THR A 294 32.55 -2.21 -1.32
CA THR A 294 31.32 -2.45 -2.11
C THR A 294 30.48 -1.20 -2.41
N VAL A 295 30.29 -0.29 -1.46
CA VAL A 295 29.35 0.85 -1.66
C VAL A 295 29.98 2.22 -1.44
N THR A 296 29.46 3.22 -2.13
CA THR A 296 29.50 4.63 -1.71
C THR A 296 28.16 5.00 -1.10
N TRP A 297 28.13 5.72 0.02
CA TRP A 297 26.88 6.09 0.69
C TRP A 297 26.83 7.57 1.02
N SER A 298 25.62 8.06 1.32
CA SER A 298 25.36 9.40 1.83
C SER A 298 24.11 9.41 2.71
N LEU A 299 24.08 10.29 3.71
CA LEU A 299 22.94 10.58 4.57
C LEU A 299 22.89 12.09 4.80
N ASN A 300 21.81 12.75 4.39
CA ASN A 300 21.67 14.20 4.44
C ASN A 300 20.34 14.57 5.09
N LYS A 301 20.37 15.37 6.17
CA LYS A 301 19.15 15.96 6.73
C LYS A 301 18.58 17.00 5.78
N LEU A 302 17.28 16.94 5.53
CA LEU A 302 16.59 17.94 4.71
C LEU A 302 16.31 19.20 5.55
N PRO A 303 16.31 20.40 4.95
CA PRO A 303 15.94 21.65 5.63
C PRO A 303 14.41 21.80 5.73
N VAL A 304 13.76 20.76 6.25
CA VAL A 304 12.30 20.60 6.33
C VAL A 304 11.99 20.05 7.72
N SER A 305 11.21 20.79 8.50
CA SER A 305 10.90 20.44 9.90
C SER A 305 9.40 20.39 10.20
N THR A 306 8.54 20.96 9.36
CA THR A 306 7.09 20.92 9.57
C THR A 306 6.39 19.95 8.62
N TRP A 307 5.25 19.41 9.05
CA TRP A 307 4.36 18.63 8.18
C TRP A 307 3.95 19.43 6.92
N GLN A 308 3.67 20.73 7.08
CA GLN A 308 3.26 21.64 6.01
C GLN A 308 4.39 21.99 5.01
N GLU A 309 5.64 21.69 5.32
CA GLU A 309 6.76 21.76 4.37
C GLU A 309 7.00 20.40 3.70
N LEU A 310 6.91 19.30 4.46
CA LEU A 310 7.02 17.94 3.91
C LEU A 310 6.03 17.72 2.76
N LEU A 311 4.76 18.10 2.95
CA LEU A 311 3.70 18.00 1.94
C LEU A 311 4.02 18.68 0.59
N LYS A 312 4.95 19.63 0.55
CA LYS A 312 5.34 20.36 -0.67
C LYS A 312 6.48 19.68 -1.44
N ILE A 313 7.07 18.62 -0.87
CA ILE A 313 8.23 17.90 -1.41
C ILE A 313 8.03 16.38 -1.45
N LEU A 314 6.81 15.88 -1.26
CA LEU A 314 6.49 14.46 -1.33
C LEU A 314 6.56 13.94 -2.78
N PRO A 315 7.37 12.89 -3.06
CA PRO A 315 7.17 12.04 -4.21
C PRO A 315 6.24 10.86 -3.86
N ASP A 316 5.56 10.34 -4.88
CA ASP A 316 4.73 9.13 -4.80
C ASP A 316 5.55 7.87 -4.52
N ILE A 317 5.19 7.09 -3.49
CA ILE A 317 5.84 5.80 -3.16
C ILE A 317 4.83 4.81 -2.56
N GLY A 318 4.54 3.72 -3.30
CA GLY A 318 3.75 2.54 -2.88
C GLY A 318 4.61 1.31 -2.51
N THR A 319 4.10 0.38 -1.69
CA THR A 319 4.94 -0.52 -0.86
C THR A 319 4.28 -1.83 -0.31
N THR A 320 4.93 -3.02 -0.44
CA THR A 320 4.55 -4.44 -0.03
C THR A 320 5.01 -4.94 1.39
N VAL A 321 5.68 -6.10 1.73
CA VAL A 321 6.39 -6.42 3.07
C VAL A 321 7.52 -7.50 2.99
N MET A 322 8.50 -7.58 3.94
CA MET A 322 9.48 -8.72 4.14
C MET A 322 10.28 -8.89 5.48
N GLU A 323 10.91 -10.08 5.73
CA GLU A 323 11.81 -10.47 6.87
C GLU A 323 13.15 -11.15 6.47
N LYS A 324 14.15 -11.12 7.37
CA LYS A 324 15.47 -11.80 7.39
C LYS A 324 15.39 -13.35 7.53
N THR A 325 16.48 -14.16 7.54
CA THR A 325 17.95 -13.93 7.35
C THR A 325 18.57 -15.08 6.53
N GLU A 326 19.82 -14.92 6.06
CA GLU A 326 20.59 -15.84 5.20
C GLU A 326 19.97 -16.09 3.81
N GLU A 327 18.72 -16.53 3.72
CA GLU A 327 18.02 -16.71 2.44
C GLU A 327 17.61 -15.38 1.79
N PHE A 328 17.64 -14.27 2.55
CA PHE A 328 17.20 -12.94 2.14
C PHE A 328 17.98 -12.38 0.94
N GLU A 329 19.31 -12.48 0.95
CA GLU A 329 20.17 -12.05 -0.17
C GLU A 329 19.84 -12.86 -1.44
N ALA A 330 19.65 -14.18 -1.28
CA ALA A 330 19.32 -15.08 -2.37
C ALA A 330 17.94 -14.77 -2.97
N VAL A 331 16.97 -14.33 -2.17
CA VAL A 331 15.66 -13.89 -2.66
C VAL A 331 15.73 -12.50 -3.30
N TYR A 332 16.40 -11.52 -2.70
CA TYR A 332 16.65 -10.21 -3.31
C TYR A 332 17.27 -10.35 -4.71
N LYS A 333 18.22 -11.28 -4.88
CA LYS A 333 18.83 -11.63 -6.17
C LYS A 333 17.88 -12.31 -7.18
N LYS A 334 16.82 -12.99 -6.74
CA LYS A 334 15.75 -13.52 -7.63
C LYS A 334 14.78 -12.42 -8.08
N ILE A 335 14.49 -11.47 -7.20
CA ILE A 335 13.32 -10.59 -7.33
C ILE A 335 13.65 -9.16 -7.78
N GLY A 336 14.80 -8.62 -7.40
CA GLY A 336 15.19 -7.21 -7.63
C GLY A 336 15.90 -6.91 -8.95
N PRO A 337 16.37 -5.65 -9.13
CA PRO A 337 17.06 -5.19 -10.33
C PRO A 337 18.34 -5.97 -10.68
N THR A 338 18.66 -6.01 -11.96
CA THR A 338 19.99 -6.44 -12.44
C THR A 338 20.99 -5.29 -12.41
N LYS A 339 22.29 -5.61 -12.26
CA LYS A 339 23.37 -4.61 -12.34
C LYS A 339 23.49 -3.96 -13.71
N GLU A 340 23.23 -4.72 -14.76
CA GLU A 340 23.19 -4.25 -16.15
C GLU A 340 21.74 -4.02 -16.59
N ALA A 341 21.53 -3.11 -17.55
CA ALA A 341 20.20 -2.81 -18.08
C ALA A 341 19.57 -4.01 -18.82
N PRO A 342 18.24 -4.24 -18.72
CA PRO A 342 17.58 -5.35 -19.41
C PRO A 342 17.75 -5.31 -20.94
N LEU A 343 18.41 -6.34 -21.49
CA LEU A 343 18.72 -6.45 -22.93
C LEU A 343 17.50 -6.57 -23.85
N ASN A 344 16.31 -6.75 -23.28
CA ASN A 344 15.02 -6.78 -24.00
C ASN A 344 14.40 -5.38 -24.18
N GLY A 345 15.02 -4.32 -23.64
CA GLY A 345 14.51 -2.94 -23.73
C GLY A 345 13.35 -2.63 -22.77
N LEU A 346 13.07 -3.49 -21.80
CA LEU A 346 12.17 -3.18 -20.70
C LEU A 346 12.88 -2.31 -19.63
N PRO A 347 12.13 -1.54 -18.83
CA PRO A 347 12.61 -0.98 -17.57
C PRO A 347 13.18 -2.06 -16.65
N ASN A 348 14.13 -1.69 -15.79
CA ASN A 348 14.62 -2.60 -14.76
C ASN A 348 13.57 -2.76 -13.64
N LEU A 349 13.74 -3.80 -12.82
CA LEU A 349 12.90 -4.03 -11.65
C LEU A 349 13.16 -2.98 -10.58
N SER A 350 12.12 -2.62 -9.83
CA SER A 350 12.24 -1.83 -8.61
C SER A 350 11.75 -2.65 -7.40
N ILE A 351 12.36 -2.41 -6.24
CA ILE A 351 11.84 -2.85 -4.94
C ILE A 351 11.68 -1.62 -4.05
N SER A 352 10.46 -1.27 -3.66
CA SER A 352 10.20 -0.16 -2.72
C SER A 352 9.87 -0.69 -1.34
N GLY A 353 10.37 -0.09 -0.26
CA GLY A 353 10.17 -0.54 1.13
C GLY A 353 9.74 0.59 2.08
N THR A 354 8.78 0.39 3.00
CA THR A 354 8.58 1.29 4.17
C THR A 354 9.09 0.73 5.48
N LEU A 355 9.19 1.61 6.48
CA LEU A 355 9.26 1.31 7.91
C LEU A 355 8.04 1.91 8.64
N THR A 356 6.88 2.02 7.98
CA THR A 356 5.68 2.74 8.46
C THR A 356 4.56 1.82 8.99
N ILE A 357 4.88 0.57 9.27
CA ILE A 357 3.98 -0.40 9.90
C ILE A 357 3.84 -0.06 11.40
N SER A 358 2.66 -0.26 12.00
CA SER A 358 2.42 -0.04 13.43
C SER A 358 2.11 -1.36 14.15
N PRO A 359 2.97 -1.83 15.07
CA PRO A 359 2.80 -3.11 15.76
C PRO A 359 1.70 -3.12 16.83
N LYS A 360 0.98 -2.00 17.01
CA LYS A 360 -0.09 -1.85 18.00
C LYS A 360 -1.32 -2.68 17.58
N PRO A 361 -1.77 -3.69 18.35
CA PRO A 361 -2.96 -4.44 18.01
C PRO A 361 -4.22 -3.57 18.10
N VAL A 362 -5.10 -3.68 17.10
CA VAL A 362 -6.41 -3.03 17.04
C VAL A 362 -7.44 -4.10 16.67
N ASN A 363 -8.64 -4.05 17.26
CA ASN A 363 -9.73 -4.98 16.91
C ASN A 363 -10.43 -4.52 15.63
N ASN A 364 -9.77 -4.75 14.49
CA ASN A 364 -10.27 -4.49 13.14
C ASN A 364 -9.99 -5.70 12.22
N SER A 365 -10.38 -5.64 10.94
CA SER A 365 -10.31 -6.78 10.01
C SER A 365 -9.01 -6.85 9.20
N LEU A 366 -8.10 -5.90 9.40
CA LEU A 366 -6.79 -5.85 8.78
C LEU A 366 -5.99 -7.16 9.03
N HIS A 367 -5.24 -7.64 8.03
CA HIS A 367 -4.48 -8.88 8.09
C HIS A 367 -3.54 -8.92 9.33
N PRO A 368 -3.55 -9.99 10.16
CA PRO A 368 -2.88 -9.97 11.46
C PRO A 368 -1.37 -9.67 11.43
N SER A 369 -0.65 -10.12 10.40
CA SER A 369 0.80 -9.90 10.31
C SER A 369 1.22 -8.44 10.11
N TRP A 370 0.31 -7.50 9.77
CA TRP A 370 0.55 -6.05 9.91
C TRP A 370 0.95 -5.63 11.34
N ARG A 371 0.75 -6.47 12.35
CA ARG A 371 1.10 -6.18 13.76
C ARG A 371 2.47 -6.72 14.19
N SER A 372 3.04 -7.63 13.40
CA SER A 372 4.36 -8.24 13.63
C SER A 372 5.39 -7.85 12.54
N ALA A 373 4.95 -7.15 11.50
CA ALA A 373 5.78 -6.72 10.38
C ALA A 373 6.60 -5.45 10.66
N THR A 374 7.80 -5.41 10.09
CA THR A 374 8.76 -4.30 10.16
C THR A 374 8.79 -3.50 8.85
N VAL A 375 8.99 -4.19 7.72
CA VAL A 375 9.39 -3.59 6.43
C VAL A 375 8.34 -3.79 5.37
N HIS A 376 7.88 -2.73 4.69
CA HIS A 376 6.81 -2.80 3.69
C HIS A 376 7.35 -2.89 2.22
N LEU A 377 7.93 -4.02 1.74
CA LEU A 377 8.54 -4.27 0.41
C LEU A 377 7.62 -4.63 -0.80
N ILE A 378 7.42 -3.73 -1.77
CA ILE A 378 6.78 -4.01 -3.09
C ILE A 378 7.82 -4.45 -4.10
N ILE A 379 7.37 -5.11 -5.17
CA ILE A 379 8.19 -5.32 -6.37
C ILE A 379 7.45 -4.81 -7.59
N GLY A 380 8.09 -3.89 -8.32
CA GLY A 380 7.56 -3.26 -9.53
C GLY A 380 8.29 -3.76 -10.78
N GLN A 381 7.53 -4.19 -11.78
CA GLN A 381 8.01 -4.35 -13.16
C GLN A 381 7.08 -3.60 -14.10
N SER A 382 7.58 -2.52 -14.68
CA SER A 382 6.85 -1.75 -15.67
C SER A 382 7.20 -2.16 -17.10
N TRP A 383 6.37 -1.79 -18.07
CA TRP A 383 6.66 -1.88 -19.51
C TRP A 383 6.13 -0.65 -20.26
N THR A 384 6.45 -0.55 -21.55
CA THR A 384 6.03 0.55 -22.44
C THR A 384 4.96 0.08 -23.43
N ASP A 385 4.09 0.95 -23.93
CA ASP A 385 2.96 0.53 -24.78
C ASP A 385 3.26 -0.12 -26.16
N PRO A 386 4.48 -0.14 -26.74
CA PRO A 386 4.80 -1.07 -27.84
C PRO A 386 5.08 -2.53 -27.39
N THR A 387 5.12 -2.82 -26.08
CA THR A 387 5.31 -4.18 -25.54
C THR A 387 4.08 -5.05 -25.84
N ASN A 388 4.27 -6.18 -26.52
CA ASN A 388 3.14 -7.00 -26.96
C ASN A 388 2.49 -7.80 -25.83
N GLU A 389 1.21 -8.14 -25.98
CA GLU A 389 0.43 -8.87 -24.97
C GLU A 389 1.11 -10.13 -24.42
N THR A 390 1.85 -10.88 -25.23
CA THR A 390 2.50 -12.11 -24.78
C THR A 390 3.67 -11.79 -23.86
N GLN A 391 4.47 -10.77 -24.17
CA GLN A 391 5.49 -10.26 -23.25
C GLN A 391 4.85 -9.71 -21.96
N VAL A 392 3.71 -9.01 -22.03
CA VAL A 392 2.98 -8.56 -20.83
C VAL A 392 2.47 -9.75 -20.00
N ARG A 393 1.94 -10.80 -20.63
CA ARG A 393 1.53 -12.05 -19.96
C ARG A 393 2.73 -12.79 -19.34
N ASP A 394 3.88 -12.81 -19.99
CA ASP A 394 5.09 -13.42 -19.45
C ASP A 394 5.61 -12.64 -18.23
N ILE A 395 5.52 -11.30 -18.24
CA ILE A 395 5.80 -10.42 -17.08
C ILE A 395 4.82 -10.71 -15.93
N VAL A 396 3.50 -10.77 -16.21
CA VAL A 396 2.48 -11.17 -15.22
C VAL A 396 2.86 -12.51 -14.57
N HIS A 397 3.16 -13.50 -15.40
CA HIS A 397 3.46 -14.86 -14.95
C HIS A 397 4.76 -14.92 -14.12
N ASP A 398 5.80 -14.16 -14.49
CA ASP A 398 7.03 -14.07 -13.71
C ASP A 398 6.80 -13.47 -12.33
N MET A 399 6.15 -12.30 -12.28
CA MET A 399 5.86 -11.59 -11.04
C MET A 399 4.99 -12.46 -10.10
N THR A 400 3.91 -13.03 -10.61
CA THR A 400 2.93 -13.81 -9.83
C THR A 400 3.45 -15.20 -9.42
N ASN A 401 4.04 -15.95 -10.36
CA ASN A 401 4.28 -17.39 -10.14
C ASN A 401 5.75 -17.72 -9.82
N ARG A 402 6.68 -16.77 -9.97
CA ARG A 402 8.11 -16.97 -9.66
C ARG A 402 8.63 -16.00 -8.59
N LYS A 403 8.40 -14.69 -8.74
CA LYS A 403 8.92 -13.69 -7.80
C LYS A 403 8.11 -13.62 -6.50
N LEU A 404 6.77 -13.55 -6.56
CA LEU A 404 5.89 -13.67 -5.38
C LEU A 404 6.07 -15.00 -4.66
N LYS A 405 6.18 -16.11 -5.41
CA LYS A 405 6.50 -17.41 -4.82
C LYS A 405 7.83 -17.39 -4.04
N SER A 406 8.85 -16.73 -4.57
CA SER A 406 10.14 -16.55 -3.90
C SER A 406 10.06 -15.66 -2.65
N LEU A 407 9.05 -14.79 -2.56
CA LEU A 407 8.78 -13.94 -1.39
C LEU A 407 8.07 -14.73 -0.28
N ARG A 408 6.99 -15.44 -0.65
CA ARG A 408 6.22 -16.34 0.24
C ARG A 408 7.05 -17.52 0.76
N GLU A 409 8.13 -17.90 0.07
CA GLU A 409 9.07 -18.94 0.53
C GLU A 409 9.87 -18.55 1.79
N LEU A 410 10.00 -17.25 2.12
CA LEU A 410 10.76 -16.78 3.30
C LEU A 410 9.96 -16.77 4.61
N ASP A 411 8.67 -16.45 4.55
CA ASP A 411 7.74 -16.53 5.67
C ASP A 411 6.39 -17.04 5.15
N LEU A 412 5.91 -18.15 5.69
CA LEU A 412 4.68 -18.81 5.28
C LEU A 412 3.44 -18.32 6.04
N ALA A 413 3.62 -17.48 7.06
CA ALA A 413 2.53 -16.75 7.74
C ALA A 413 2.21 -15.40 7.02
N GLN A 414 2.64 -15.29 5.77
CA GLN A 414 2.50 -14.09 4.95
C GLN A 414 1.06 -13.81 4.49
N GLY A 415 0.71 -12.52 4.55
CA GLY A 415 -0.41 -11.96 3.80
C GLY A 415 0.00 -11.34 2.46
N ALA A 416 -0.87 -10.48 1.93
CA ALA A 416 -0.67 -9.51 0.85
C ALA A 416 -1.53 -8.25 1.14
N TYR A 417 -1.09 -7.06 0.71
CA TYR A 417 -1.86 -5.82 0.89
C TYR A 417 -2.81 -5.64 -0.31
N LEU A 418 -4.12 -5.70 -0.06
CA LEU A 418 -5.14 -5.81 -1.09
C LEU A 418 -5.24 -4.59 -2.04
N ASN A 419 -4.89 -3.39 -1.59
CA ASN A 419 -4.96 -2.18 -2.44
C ASN A 419 -3.82 -2.11 -3.47
N GLU A 420 -2.71 -2.79 -3.21
CA GLU A 420 -1.55 -2.88 -4.13
C GLU A 420 -1.31 -4.35 -4.57
N GLY A 421 -2.31 -5.20 -4.34
CA GLY A 421 -2.32 -6.62 -4.65
C GLY A 421 -2.36 -6.89 -6.15
N ASN A 422 -1.83 -8.03 -6.56
CA ASN A 422 -1.90 -8.46 -7.95
C ASN A 422 -3.33 -8.95 -8.26
N SER A 423 -3.93 -8.52 -9.38
CA SER A 423 -5.31 -8.90 -9.74
C SER A 423 -5.54 -10.39 -10.03
N ILE A 424 -4.47 -11.19 -10.00
CA ILE A 424 -4.50 -12.67 -10.05
C ILE A 424 -3.79 -13.32 -8.84
N GLU A 425 -3.70 -12.62 -7.70
CA GLU A 425 -3.10 -13.12 -6.46
C GLU A 425 -3.62 -14.53 -6.09
N PRO A 426 -2.74 -15.56 -6.02
CA PRO A 426 -3.15 -16.92 -5.67
C PRO A 426 -3.48 -17.00 -4.18
N ASP A 427 -4.57 -17.69 -3.83
CA ASP A 427 -5.08 -17.80 -2.47
C ASP A 427 -5.36 -16.43 -1.83
N TRP A 428 -5.95 -15.51 -2.60
CA TRP A 428 -6.21 -14.12 -2.22
C TRP A 428 -7.03 -13.97 -0.93
N GLN A 429 -7.97 -14.87 -0.62
CA GLN A 429 -8.72 -14.82 0.65
C GLN A 429 -7.78 -14.94 1.86
N TRP A 430 -6.85 -15.90 1.80
CA TRP A 430 -5.83 -16.09 2.84
C TRP A 430 -4.85 -14.93 2.83
N SER A 431 -4.37 -14.56 1.66
CA SER A 431 -3.36 -13.51 1.49
C SER A 431 -3.86 -12.16 2.03
N PHE A 432 -5.07 -11.72 1.69
CA PHE A 432 -5.57 -10.40 2.08
C PHE A 432 -6.11 -10.35 3.52
N TRP A 433 -6.60 -11.46 4.09
CA TRP A 433 -7.26 -11.43 5.42
C TRP A 433 -7.01 -12.62 6.36
N GLU A 434 -6.37 -13.71 5.93
CA GLU A 434 -6.12 -14.91 6.73
C GLU A 434 -7.40 -15.41 7.44
N LEU A 435 -7.34 -15.56 8.77
CA LEU A 435 -8.45 -16.01 9.62
C LEU A 435 -9.62 -15.01 9.68
N ASN A 436 -9.42 -13.74 9.30
CA ASN A 436 -10.50 -12.76 9.26
C ASN A 436 -11.48 -13.03 8.10
N TYR A 437 -11.10 -13.78 7.07
CA TYR A 437 -11.93 -13.94 5.86
C TYR A 437 -13.31 -14.54 6.13
N ALA A 438 -13.39 -15.60 6.97
CA ALA A 438 -14.66 -16.25 7.29
C ALA A 438 -15.66 -15.26 7.94
N ARG A 439 -15.19 -14.42 8.87
CA ARG A 439 -16.01 -13.40 9.52
C ARG A 439 -16.37 -12.25 8.56
N LEU A 440 -15.46 -11.86 7.68
CA LEU A 440 -15.75 -10.89 6.62
C LEU A 440 -16.85 -11.42 5.67
N ARG A 441 -16.79 -12.71 5.32
CA ARG A 441 -17.80 -13.39 4.50
C ARG A 441 -19.18 -13.43 5.16
N GLU A 442 -19.28 -13.79 6.44
CA GLU A 442 -20.55 -13.72 7.20
C GLU A 442 -21.17 -12.31 7.20
N ILE A 443 -20.33 -11.26 7.24
CA ILE A 443 -20.77 -9.86 7.25
C ILE A 443 -21.18 -9.43 5.82
N LYS A 444 -20.46 -9.89 4.78
CA LYS A 444 -20.86 -9.71 3.38
C LYS A 444 -22.24 -10.30 3.11
N GLU A 445 -22.50 -11.53 3.54
CA GLU A 445 -23.81 -12.18 3.40
C GLU A 445 -24.93 -11.45 4.16
N ARG A 446 -24.62 -10.79 5.28
CA ARG A 446 -25.58 -10.03 6.09
C ARG A 446 -26.02 -8.71 5.47
N TYR A 447 -25.10 -8.00 4.83
CA TYR A 447 -25.36 -6.66 4.28
C TYR A 447 -25.57 -6.66 2.75
N ASP A 448 -25.06 -7.67 2.05
CA ASP A 448 -25.19 -7.87 0.60
C ASP A 448 -25.44 -9.35 0.21
N PRO A 449 -26.55 -9.97 0.67
CA PRO A 449 -26.85 -11.39 0.37
C PRO A 449 -27.03 -11.68 -1.12
N GLU A 450 -27.27 -10.65 -1.95
CA GLU A 450 -27.44 -10.80 -3.40
C GLU A 450 -26.17 -10.45 -4.18
N GLY A 451 -25.06 -10.08 -3.52
CA GLY A 451 -23.81 -9.73 -4.17
C GLY A 451 -23.94 -8.58 -5.17
N LEU A 452 -24.76 -7.56 -4.86
CA LEU A 452 -24.96 -6.38 -5.70
C LEU A 452 -23.66 -5.59 -5.91
N LEU A 453 -22.81 -5.59 -4.88
CA LEU A 453 -21.51 -4.93 -4.90
C LEU A 453 -20.41 -5.97 -5.13
N TRP A 454 -19.69 -5.83 -6.24
CA TRP A 454 -18.66 -6.78 -6.66
C TRP A 454 -17.50 -6.06 -7.34
N TYR A 455 -16.28 -6.47 -6.99
CA TYR A 455 -15.07 -6.24 -7.79
C TYR A 455 -14.17 -7.49 -7.66
N PRO A 456 -13.22 -7.72 -8.58
CA PRO A 456 -12.30 -8.87 -8.51
C PRO A 456 -11.58 -8.93 -7.16
N GLN A 457 -11.58 -10.12 -6.53
CA GLN A 457 -10.94 -10.39 -5.25
C GLN A 457 -11.47 -9.54 -4.07
N CYS A 458 -12.67 -8.97 -4.19
CA CYS A 458 -13.41 -8.48 -3.02
C CYS A 458 -13.90 -9.64 -2.15
N VAL A 459 -14.19 -9.38 -0.86
CA VAL A 459 -14.91 -10.34 -0.01
C VAL A 459 -16.23 -10.72 -0.68
N GLY A 460 -16.45 -12.02 -0.90
CA GLY A 460 -17.61 -12.57 -1.61
C GLY A 460 -17.54 -12.51 -3.14
N SER A 461 -16.39 -12.14 -3.73
CA SER A 461 -16.23 -12.12 -5.19
C SER A 461 -16.26 -13.52 -5.84
N GLU A 462 -15.98 -14.58 -5.07
CA GLU A 462 -15.99 -15.98 -5.48
C GLU A 462 -17.39 -16.54 -5.78
N ASP A 463 -18.46 -15.85 -5.33
CA ASP A 463 -19.85 -16.15 -5.72
C ASP A 463 -20.09 -15.85 -7.22
N TRP A 464 -19.11 -15.27 -7.93
CA TRP A 464 -19.25 -14.83 -9.31
C TRP A 464 -18.01 -15.13 -10.16
N VAL A 465 -18.24 -15.32 -11.47
CA VAL A 465 -17.21 -15.42 -12.51
C VAL A 465 -17.46 -14.33 -13.55
N GLN A 466 -16.45 -13.49 -13.76
CA GLN A 466 -16.40 -12.61 -14.91
C GLN A 466 -15.84 -13.38 -16.11
N ARG A 467 -16.52 -13.31 -17.26
CA ARG A 467 -16.06 -13.91 -18.52
C ARG A 467 -15.25 -12.91 -19.35
N GLN A 468 -14.56 -13.41 -20.38
CA GLN A 468 -13.76 -12.58 -21.30
C GLN A 468 -14.56 -11.51 -22.05
N ASP A 469 -15.89 -11.66 -22.20
CA ASP A 469 -16.79 -10.62 -22.71
C ASP A 469 -17.16 -9.57 -21.64
N GLY A 470 -16.51 -9.61 -20.47
CA GLY A 470 -16.70 -8.72 -19.33
C GLY A 470 -17.96 -8.97 -18.51
N ARG A 471 -18.83 -9.90 -18.92
CA ARG A 471 -20.09 -10.22 -18.22
C ARG A 471 -19.83 -11.01 -16.94
N LEU A 472 -20.58 -10.66 -15.90
CA LEU A 472 -20.57 -11.32 -14.61
C LEU A 472 -21.72 -12.35 -14.50
N TYR A 473 -21.42 -13.54 -14.00
CA TYR A 473 -22.38 -14.62 -13.76
C TYR A 473 -22.16 -15.20 -12.37
N ARG A 474 -23.21 -15.56 -11.61
CA ARG A 474 -23.00 -16.29 -10.35
C ARG A 474 -22.36 -17.65 -10.63
N THR A 475 -21.48 -18.09 -9.75
CA THR A 475 -20.96 -19.46 -9.76
C THR A 475 -22.12 -20.44 -9.53
N PHE A 476 -22.09 -21.57 -10.24
CA PHE A 476 -23.00 -22.67 -9.94
C PHE A 476 -22.46 -23.42 -8.74
N THR A 477 -23.08 -23.23 -7.57
CA THR A 477 -22.86 -24.07 -6.40
C THR A 477 -23.66 -25.36 -6.57
N PRO A 478 -23.02 -26.54 -6.70
CA PRO A 478 -23.73 -27.81 -6.56
C PRO A 478 -24.13 -27.98 -5.10
N TRP A 479 -25.39 -28.34 -4.86
CA TRP A 479 -25.97 -28.63 -3.54
C TRP A 479 -25.41 -29.93 -2.94
#